data_AF-A0AAD6YBJ8-F1
#
_entry.id   AF-A0AAD6YBJ8-F1
#
_cell.length_a   1.000
_cell.length_b   1.000
_cell.length_c   1.000
_cell.angle_alpha   90.00
_cell.angle_beta   90.00
_cell.angle_gamma   90.00
#
_symmetry.space_group_name_H-M   'P 1'
#
loop_
_entity.id
_entity.type
_entity.pdbx_description
1 polymer ?
#
loop_
_entity_poly.entity_id
_entity_poly.type
_entity_poly.pdbx_seq_one_letter_code
_entity_poly.pdbx_strand_id
1 'polypeptide(L)'
;VEFPPGALILLPSATIAHSNIPAQAGDERVSFTQFTSGGIFRYVDNGFRTQEKLEEEDPEEYARMMELKASRWDKGLNLFSTIDEL
;
A
#
# COMPACT_ATOMS: atom_id res chain seq x y z
N VAL A 1 -6.58 4.99 -18.27
CA VAL A 1 -7.82 4.24 -17.96
C VAL A 1 -8.92 5.25 -17.78
N GLU A 2 -10.09 5.02 -18.38
CA GLU A 2 -11.27 5.88 -18.21
C GLU A 2 -12.11 5.36 -17.03
N PHE A 3 -12.53 6.28 -16.15
CA PHE A 3 -13.33 5.96 -14.96
C PHE A 3 -14.66 6.71 -15.03
N PRO A 4 -15.80 6.02 -15.22
CA PRO A 4 -17.10 6.67 -15.16
C PRO A 4 -17.41 7.17 -13.74
N PRO A 5 -18.35 8.11 -13.57
CA PRO A 5 -18.80 8.54 -12.26
C PRO A 5 -19.25 7.36 -11.39
N GLY A 6 -18.75 7.30 -10.15
CA GLY A 6 -19.02 6.20 -9.22
C GLY A 6 -18.14 4.97 -9.40
N ALA A 7 -17.20 4.97 -10.35
CA ALA A 7 -16.22 3.89 -10.47
C ALA A 7 -15.24 3.88 -9.28
N LEU A 8 -14.81 2.67 -8.93
CA LEU A 8 -13.81 2.41 -7.91
C LEU A 8 -12.70 1.55 -8.52
N ILE A 9 -11.45 1.86 -8.16
CA ILE A 9 -10.32 0.98 -8.43
C ILE A 9 -9.55 0.67 -7.17
N LEU A 10 -8.98 -0.53 -7.12
CA LEU A 10 -7.91 -0.88 -6.21
C LEU A 10 -6.59 -0.72 -6.98
N LEU A 11 -5.75 0.21 -6.52
CA LEU A 11 -4.49 0.53 -7.18
C LEU A 11 -3.31 0.34 -6.21
N PRO A 12 -2.31 -0.49 -6.53
CA PRO A 12 -1.06 -0.54 -5.77
C PRO A 12 -0.18 0.68 -6.11
N SER A 13 -0.59 1.84 -5.58
CA SER A 13 -0.02 3.16 -5.90
C SER A 13 1.51 3.24 -5.68
N ALA A 14 2.03 2.50 -4.71
CA ALA A 14 3.47 2.48 -4.40
C ALA A 14 4.32 1.66 -5.40
N THR A 15 3.71 0.79 -6.20
CA THR A 15 4.45 -0.09 -7.14
C THR A 15 4.22 0.26 -8.61
N ILE A 16 3.23 1.10 -8.92
CA ILE A 16 2.87 1.47 -10.29
C ILE A 16 2.94 3.00 -10.43
N ALA A 17 3.74 3.47 -11.40
CA ALA A 17 3.71 4.86 -11.80
C ALA A 17 2.36 5.19 -12.46
N HIS A 18 1.69 6.23 -11.96
CA HIS A 18 0.38 6.64 -12.44
C HIS A 18 0.26 8.17 -12.37
N SER A 19 -0.61 8.71 -13.21
CA SER A 19 -0.95 10.13 -13.22
C SER A 19 -2.34 10.32 -13.82
N ASN A 20 -2.91 11.51 -13.61
CA ASN A 20 -4.16 11.90 -14.21
C ASN A 20 -3.90 12.79 -15.42
N ILE A 21 -4.68 12.61 -16.49
CA ILE A 21 -4.72 13.59 -17.58
C ILE A 21 -5.40 14.89 -17.09
N PRO A 22 -5.05 16.05 -17.66
CA PRO A 22 -5.76 17.31 -17.38
C PRO A 22 -7.26 17.20 -17.68
N ALA A 23 -8.09 17.90 -16.89
CA ALA A 23 -9.50 18.08 -17.23
C ALA A 23 -9.63 19.03 -18.44
N GLN A 24 -10.63 18.81 -19.30
CA GLN A 24 -10.89 19.73 -20.40
C GLN A 24 -11.61 20.99 -19.91
N ALA A 25 -11.64 22.03 -20.74
CA ALA A 25 -12.36 23.26 -20.42
C ALA A 25 -13.87 22.98 -20.29
N GLY A 26 -14.43 23.28 -19.12
CA GLY A 26 -15.84 23.06 -18.81
C GLY A 26 -16.14 21.73 -18.09
N ASP A 27 -15.16 20.83 -17.97
CA ASP A 27 -15.31 19.58 -17.23
C ASP A 27 -15.07 19.77 -15.73
N GLU A 28 -15.87 19.08 -14.92
CA GLU A 28 -15.63 18.92 -13.49
C GLU A 28 -15.30 17.46 -13.18
N ARG A 29 -14.16 17.23 -12.52
CA ARG A 29 -13.73 15.90 -12.10
C ARG A 29 -13.40 15.91 -10.61
N VAL A 30 -14.13 15.10 -9.84
CA VAL A 30 -13.90 14.89 -8.42
C VAL A 30 -13.52 13.43 -8.19
N SER A 31 -12.52 13.22 -7.34
CA SER A 31 -12.12 11.87 -6.88
C SER A 31 -11.66 11.96 -5.44
N PHE A 32 -11.78 10.86 -4.71
CA PHE A 32 -11.21 10.71 -3.38
C PHE A 32 -10.39 9.42 -3.33
N THR A 33 -9.40 9.38 -2.46
CA THR A 33 -8.55 8.20 -2.27
C THR A 33 -8.64 7.76 -0.83
N GLN A 34 -8.86 6.45 -0.64
CA GLN A 34 -8.71 5.80 0.64
C GLN A 34 -7.39 5.05 0.63
N PHE A 35 -6.50 5.39 1.56
CA PHE A 35 -5.22 4.71 1.70
C PHE A 35 -4.84 4.60 3.17
N THR A 36 -3.98 3.64 3.45
CA THR A 36 -3.32 3.50 4.75
C THR A 36 -1.83 3.37 4.50
N SER A 37 -1.02 4.03 5.33
CA SER A 37 0.43 4.06 5.10
C SER A 37 1.08 2.75 5.52
N GLY A 38 2.05 2.28 4.73
CA GLY A 38 2.85 1.09 5.09
C GLY A 38 3.59 1.22 6.43
N GLY A 39 3.82 2.45 6.91
CA GLY A 39 4.39 2.70 8.23
C GLY A 39 3.51 2.21 9.38
N ILE A 40 2.18 2.35 9.27
CA ILE A 40 1.23 1.93 10.30
C ILE A 40 1.27 0.41 10.48
N PHE A 41 1.26 -0.34 9.37
CA PHE A 41 1.37 -1.81 9.43
C PHE A 41 2.70 -2.26 10.04
N ARG A 42 3.83 -1.63 9.64
CA ARG A 42 5.15 -1.94 10.24
C ARG A 42 5.18 -1.67 11.74
N TYR A 43 4.54 -0.59 12.20
CA TYR A 43 4.45 -0.25 13.61
C TYR A 43 3.66 -1.31 14.39
N VAL A 44 2.52 -1.75 13.86
CA VAL A 44 1.70 -2.84 14.45
C VAL A 44 2.48 -4.16 14.47
N ASP A 45 3.10 -4.53 13.35
CA ASP A 45 3.90 -5.76 13.22
C ASP A 45 5.08 -5.80 14.20
N ASN A 46 5.68 -4.64 14.49
CA ASN A 46 6.77 -4.50 15.47
C ASN A 46 6.26 -4.48 16.93
N GLY A 47 4.99 -4.82 17.17
CA GLY A 47 4.40 -4.78 18.50
C GLY A 47 4.20 -3.36 19.03
N PHE A 48 3.68 -2.46 18.19
CA PHE A 48 3.43 -1.05 18.51
C PHE A 48 4.71 -0.28 18.88
N ARG A 49 5.78 -0.54 18.14
CA ARG A 49 7.08 0.14 18.31
C ARG A 49 7.61 0.65 16.98
N THR A 50 8.34 1.76 17.03
CA THR A 50 9.13 2.18 15.88
C THR A 50 10.19 1.12 15.60
N GLN A 51 10.70 1.08 14.37
CA GLN A 51 11.73 0.13 14.00
C GLN A 51 13.01 0.32 14.84
N GLU A 52 13.40 1.57 15.07
CA GLU A 52 14.52 1.95 15.95
C GLU A 52 14.31 1.42 17.37
N LYS A 53 13.11 1.62 17.94
CA LYS A 53 12.79 1.15 19.29
C LYS A 53 12.78 -0.38 19.39
N LEU A 54 12.32 -1.08 18.35
CA LEU A 54 12.39 -2.54 18.32
C LEU A 54 13.84 -3.03 18.29
N GLU A 55 14.70 -2.38 17.49
CA GLU A 55 16.13 -2.72 17.40
C GLU A 55 16.86 -2.50 18.74
N GLU A 56 16.52 -1.45 19.47
CA GLU A 56 17.08 -1.18 20.81
C GLU A 56 16.60 -2.17 21.88
N GLU A 57 15.30 -2.49 21.91
CA GLU A 57 14.69 -3.32 22.96
C GLU A 57 14.83 -4.82 22.72
N ASP A 58 14.78 -5.25 21.45
CA ASP A 58 14.75 -6.65 21.04
C ASP A 58 15.46 -6.85 19.68
N PRO A 59 16.81 -6.87 19.67
CA PRO A 59 17.59 -7.03 18.45
C PRO A 59 17.33 -8.36 17.70
N GLU A 60 16.98 -9.43 18.43
CA GLU A 60 16.69 -10.74 17.83
C GLU A 60 15.38 -10.69 17.04
N GLU A 61 14.32 -10.14 17.64
CA GLU A 61 13.05 -9.93 16.95
C GLU A 61 13.19 -8.94 15.80
N TYR A 62 13.98 -7.87 15.97
CA TYR A 62 14.30 -6.96 14.89
C TYR A 62 14.91 -7.68 13.68
N ALA A 63 15.92 -8.53 13.90
CA ALA A 63 16.56 -9.30 12.83
C ALA A 63 15.55 -10.20 12.11
N ARG A 64 14.71 -10.93 12.86
CA ARG A 64 13.63 -11.76 12.31
C ARG A 64 12.65 -10.94 11.46
N MET A 65 12.28 -9.75 11.93
CA MET A 65 11.38 -8.85 11.22
C MET A 65 12.00 -8.27 9.93
N MET A 66 13.31 -8.04 9.91
CA MET A 66 14.03 -7.62 8.71
C MET A 66 14.13 -8.72 7.66
N GLU A 67 14.36 -9.97 8.07
CA GLU A 67 14.31 -11.13 7.15
C GLU A 67 12.92 -11.28 6.53
N LEU A 68 11.87 -11.20 7.36
CA LEU A 68 10.48 -11.28 6.87
C LEU A 68 10.13 -10.16 5.88
N LYS A 69 10.70 -8.96 6.03
CA LYS A 69 10.45 -7.84 5.10
C LYS A 69 10.91 -8.15 3.69
N ALA A 70 11.97 -8.93 3.50
CA ALA A 70 12.48 -9.28 2.18
C ALA A 70 11.45 -10.03 1.32
N SER A 71 10.55 -10.81 1.93
CA SER A 71 9.51 -11.58 1.24
C SER A 71 8.11 -10.96 1.35
N ARG A 72 7.96 -9.76 1.92
CA ARG A 72 6.62 -9.15 2.13
C ARG A 72 5.92 -8.75 0.84
N TRP A 73 6.68 -8.40 -0.20
CA TRP A 73 6.10 -7.99 -1.48
C TRP A 73 5.25 -9.11 -2.09
N ASP A 74 5.69 -10.38 -1.95
CA ASP A 74 4.98 -11.55 -2.46
C ASP A 74 3.62 -11.71 -1.77
N LYS A 75 3.58 -11.60 -0.43
CA LYS A 75 2.32 -11.57 0.31
C LYS A 75 1.42 -10.42 -0.13
N GLY A 76 1.98 -9.25 -0.37
CA GLY A 76 1.24 -8.08 -0.84
C GLY A 76 0.61 -8.28 -2.22
N LEU A 77 1.31 -8.95 -3.14
CA LEU A 77 0.78 -9.29 -4.45
C LEU A 77 -0.38 -10.29 -4.36
N ASN A 78 -0.29 -11.27 -3.46
CA ASN A 78 -1.33 -12.28 -3.24
C ASN A 78 -2.61 -11.73 -2.57
N LEU A 79 -2.66 -10.44 -2.20
CA LEU A 79 -3.88 -9.79 -1.71
C LEU A 79 -4.78 -9.27 -2.84
N PHE A 80 -4.29 -9.21 -4.08
CA PHE A 80 -5.06 -8.77 -5.23
C PHE A 80 -5.80 -9.95 -5.87
N SER A 81 -7.04 -9.72 -6.30
CA SER A 81 -7.79 -10.68 -7.09
C SER A 81 -7.08 -10.99 -8.41
N THR A 82 -7.09 -12.26 -8.78
CA THR A 82 -6.73 -12.75 -10.10
C THR A 82 -7.87 -12.54 -11.09
N ILE A 83 -7.59 -12.66 -12.40
CA ILE A 83 -8.63 -12.57 -13.44
C ILE A 83 -9.71 -13.64 -13.23
N ASP A 84 -9.34 -14.82 -12.74
CA ASP A 84 -10.27 -15.93 -12.49
C ASP A 84 -11.17 -15.69 -11.25
N GLU A 85 -10.83 -14.73 -10.39
CA GLU A 85 -11.58 -14.37 -9.18
C GLU A 85 -12.53 -13.16 -9.37
N LEU A 86 -12.57 -12.60 -10.58
CA LEU A 86 -13.41 -11.47 -10.98
C LEU A 86 -14.61 -11.92 -11.80
#